data_AF-A0A382WT78-F1
#
_entry.id   AF-A0A382WT78-F1
#
_cell.length_a   1.000
_cell.length_b   1.000
_cell.length_c   1.000
_cell.angle_alpha   90.00
_cell.angle_beta   90.00
_cell.angle_gamma   90.00
#
_symmetry.space_group_name_H-M   'P 1'
#
loop_
_entity.id
_entity.type
_entity.pdbx_description
1 polymer ?
#
loop_
_entity_poly.entity_id
_entity_poly.type
_entity_poly.pdbx_seq_one_letter_code
_entity_poly.pdbx_strand_id
1 'polypeptide(L)'
;MTKISSRKKIRVFLLAVFSMIATGNIVSAGQGKIDKQYQQARTLKEFEQIANKIQKILKKEPGNPEWQWRLARSHYSIAKRAEDTKNHHYDQCIRHSSQALEVKPNSAISYFFRALCRGKQGEMNGLWASLGIIGPFKEDMKKALELDPAIE
;
A
#
# COMPACT_ATOMS: atom_id res chain seq x y z
N MET A 1 -28.94 -12.71 65.98
CA MET A 1 -28.43 -11.55 65.23
C MET A 1 -27.38 -12.04 64.25
N THR A 2 -27.67 -12.13 62.93
CA THR A 2 -27.19 -11.18 61.89
C THR A 2 -25.65 -11.09 61.85
N LYS A 3 -24.90 -11.32 60.76
CA LYS A 3 -25.19 -11.23 59.33
C LYS A 3 -24.01 -11.85 58.51
N ILE A 4 -24.39 -12.43 57.38
CA ILE A 4 -23.67 -12.73 56.12
C ILE A 4 -22.46 -11.83 55.80
N SER A 5 -21.43 -12.41 55.12
CA SER A 5 -20.72 -11.88 53.92
C SER A 5 -19.22 -12.18 53.98
N SER A 6 -18.46 -12.49 52.93
CA SER A 6 -18.65 -12.99 51.57
C SER A 6 -17.23 -13.12 50.98
N ARG A 7 -16.96 -14.27 50.34
CA ARG A 7 -16.10 -14.48 49.16
C ARG A 7 -14.87 -13.56 48.94
N LYS A 8 -13.71 -14.20 48.75
CA LYS A 8 -13.07 -14.33 47.41
C LYS A 8 -11.79 -15.18 47.51
N LYS A 9 -11.89 -16.45 47.08
CA LYS A 9 -10.71 -17.25 46.71
C LYS A 9 -10.27 -16.78 45.34
N ILE A 10 -9.20 -16.00 45.27
CA ILE A 10 -8.57 -15.60 44.01
C ILE A 10 -7.81 -16.81 43.49
N ARG A 11 -8.39 -17.55 42.54
CA ARG A 11 -7.68 -18.52 41.72
C ARG A 11 -7.19 -17.79 40.48
N VAL A 12 -5.90 -17.49 40.44
CA VAL A 12 -5.22 -17.00 39.23
C VAL A 12 -5.05 -18.18 38.28
N PHE A 13 -5.90 -18.26 37.26
CA PHE A 13 -5.66 -19.12 36.10
C PHE A 13 -4.95 -18.27 35.05
N LEU A 14 -3.62 -18.38 34.98
CA LEU A 14 -2.81 -17.84 33.88
C LEU A 14 -2.91 -18.80 32.69
N LEU A 15 -3.94 -18.63 31.87
CA LEU A 15 -4.00 -19.19 30.53
C LEU A 15 -3.25 -18.24 29.59
N ALA A 16 -1.94 -18.42 29.48
CA ALA A 16 -1.14 -17.80 28.44
C ALA A 16 -1.41 -18.52 27.11
N VAL A 17 -2.51 -18.15 26.44
CA VAL A 17 -2.70 -18.46 25.02
C VAL A 17 -1.93 -17.42 24.24
N PHE A 18 -0.62 -17.62 24.11
CA PHE A 18 0.16 -16.92 23.11
C PHE A 18 -0.22 -17.52 21.76
N SER A 19 -1.33 -17.04 21.19
CA SER A 19 -1.68 -17.35 19.81
C SER A 19 -0.60 -16.71 18.94
N MET A 20 0.38 -17.55 18.58
CA MET A 20 1.42 -17.25 17.62
C MET A 20 0.68 -16.93 16.31
N ILE A 21 0.47 -15.64 16.04
CA ILE A 21 -0.03 -15.20 14.74
C ILE A 21 1.13 -15.45 13.78
N ALA A 22 1.17 -16.66 13.23
CA ALA A 22 1.92 -16.97 12.05
C ALA A 22 1.28 -16.17 10.90
N THR A 23 1.67 -14.92 10.73
CA THR A 23 1.49 -14.22 9.45
C THR A 23 2.51 -14.78 8.46
N GLY A 24 2.41 -16.09 8.20
CA GLY A 24 3.05 -16.73 7.07
C GLY A 24 2.32 -16.25 5.84
N ASN A 25 3.04 -15.55 4.96
CA ASN A 25 2.54 -14.97 3.72
C ASN A 25 1.83 -16.04 2.88
N ILE A 26 0.51 -16.14 3.00
CA ILE A 26 -0.32 -16.69 1.93
C ILE A 26 -0.28 -15.63 0.84
N VAL A 27 0.77 -15.66 0.01
CA VAL A 27 0.76 -14.98 -1.28
C VAL A 27 -0.45 -15.54 -2.01
N SER A 28 -1.53 -14.75 -2.07
CA SER A 28 -2.78 -15.25 -2.62
C SER A 28 -2.53 -15.55 -4.10
N ALA A 29 -2.99 -16.71 -4.59
CA ALA A 29 -2.81 -17.12 -5.99
C ALA A 29 -3.28 -16.03 -6.99
N GLY A 30 -4.15 -15.12 -6.56
CA GLY A 30 -4.56 -13.94 -7.32
C GLY A 30 -3.44 -12.91 -7.55
N GLN A 31 -2.56 -12.68 -6.59
CA GLN A 31 -1.49 -11.67 -6.70
C GLN A 31 -0.50 -12.03 -7.80
N GLY A 32 0.03 -13.26 -7.80
CA GLY A 32 0.98 -13.72 -8.83
C GLY A 32 0.42 -13.62 -10.25
N LYS A 33 -0.88 -13.89 -10.43
CA LYS A 33 -1.55 -13.73 -11.73
C LYS A 33 -1.60 -12.26 -12.17
N ILE A 34 -1.95 -11.34 -11.26
CA ILE A 34 -1.98 -9.90 -11.53
C ILE A 34 -0.57 -9.38 -11.83
N ASP A 35 0.44 -9.83 -11.07
CA ASP A 35 1.83 -9.41 -11.26
C ASP A 35 2.36 -9.88 -12.62
N LYS A 36 2.07 -11.11 -13.03
CA LYS A 36 2.39 -11.61 -14.37
C LYS A 36 1.69 -10.80 -15.47
N GLN A 37 0.40 -10.50 -15.30
CA GLN A 37 -0.34 -9.65 -16.26
C GLN A 37 0.29 -8.26 -16.35
N TYR A 38 0.68 -7.68 -15.23
CA TYR A 38 1.35 -6.39 -15.19
C TYR A 38 2.71 -6.40 -15.92
N GLN A 39 3.53 -7.42 -15.72
CA GLN A 39 4.82 -7.56 -16.41
C GLN A 39 4.66 -7.68 -17.94
N GLN A 40 3.57 -8.29 -18.39
CA GLN A 40 3.27 -8.50 -19.80
C GLN A 40 2.58 -7.30 -20.47
N ALA A 41 1.91 -6.44 -19.69
CA ALA A 41 1.18 -5.28 -20.21
C ALA A 41 2.12 -4.26 -20.88
N ARG A 42 1.65 -3.65 -21.97
CA ARG A 42 2.38 -2.65 -22.75
C ARG A 42 1.55 -1.39 -23.01
N THR A 43 0.25 -1.56 -23.19
CA THR A 43 -0.69 -0.51 -23.60
C THR A 43 -1.42 0.11 -22.41
N LEU A 44 -1.91 1.35 -22.58
CA LEU A 44 -2.75 2.04 -21.59
C LEU A 44 -3.94 1.18 -21.15
N LYS A 45 -4.67 0.62 -22.12
CA LYS A 45 -5.85 -0.23 -21.91
C LYS A 45 -5.56 -1.46 -21.04
N GLU A 46 -4.41 -2.10 -21.21
CA GLU A 46 -4.03 -3.27 -20.40
C GLU A 46 -3.79 -2.88 -18.93
N PHE A 47 -3.12 -1.75 -18.67
CA PHE A 47 -2.93 -1.26 -17.31
C PHE A 47 -4.24 -0.83 -16.66
N GLU A 48 -5.16 -0.21 -17.40
CA GLU A 48 -6.52 0.11 -16.92
C GLU A 48 -7.30 -1.16 -16.57
N GLN A 49 -7.21 -2.21 -17.40
CA GLN A 49 -7.82 -3.50 -17.10
C GLN A 49 -7.26 -4.13 -15.82
N ILE A 50 -5.95 -4.02 -15.59
CA ILE A 50 -5.31 -4.49 -14.35
C ILE A 50 -5.81 -3.68 -13.15
N ALA A 51 -5.79 -2.35 -13.23
CA ALA A 51 -6.30 -1.48 -12.17
C ALA A 51 -7.76 -1.80 -11.83
N ASN A 52 -8.61 -1.98 -12.83
CA ASN A 52 -10.02 -2.35 -12.65
C ASN A 52 -10.20 -3.71 -11.97
N LYS A 53 -9.35 -4.71 -12.30
CA LYS A 53 -9.38 -6.01 -11.61
C LYS A 53 -9.01 -5.85 -10.14
N ILE A 54 -7.93 -5.12 -9.84
CA ILE A 54 -7.48 -4.90 -8.46
C ILE A 54 -8.55 -4.13 -7.67
N GLN A 55 -9.18 -3.11 -8.27
CA GLN A 55 -10.24 -2.35 -7.62
C GLN A 55 -11.46 -3.22 -7.28
N LYS A 56 -11.83 -4.18 -8.14
CA LYS A 56 -12.89 -5.16 -7.84
C LYS A 56 -12.51 -6.08 -6.67
N ILE A 57 -11.23 -6.39 -6.50
CA ILE A 57 -10.74 -7.17 -5.35
C ILE A 57 -10.82 -6.32 -4.08
N LEU A 58 -10.35 -5.07 -4.11
CA LEU A 58 -10.40 -4.14 -2.98
C LEU A 58 -11.83 -3.82 -2.51
N LYS A 59 -12.85 -3.95 -3.37
CA LYS A 59 -14.26 -3.87 -2.94
C LYS A 59 -14.67 -5.00 -1.98
N LYS A 60 -14.03 -6.17 -2.08
CA LYS A 60 -14.26 -7.35 -1.23
C LYS A 60 -13.29 -7.40 -0.06
N GLU A 61 -12.07 -6.90 -0.28
CA GLU A 61 -10.98 -6.85 0.70
C GLU A 61 -10.54 -5.39 0.92
N PRO A 62 -11.40 -4.54 1.51
CA PRO A 62 -11.08 -3.14 1.72
C PRO A 62 -9.84 -3.01 2.61
N GLY A 63 -8.92 -2.13 2.22
CA GLY A 63 -7.72 -1.83 3.01
C GLY A 63 -6.60 -2.88 2.91
N ASN A 64 -6.71 -3.92 2.07
CA ASN A 64 -5.60 -4.87 1.89
C ASN A 64 -4.36 -4.16 1.29
N PRO A 65 -3.25 -4.01 2.05
CA PRO A 65 -2.11 -3.20 1.61
C PRO A 65 -1.43 -3.78 0.38
N GLU A 66 -1.47 -5.11 0.19
CA GLU A 66 -0.86 -5.79 -0.95
C GLU A 66 -1.57 -5.48 -2.26
N TRP A 67 -2.89 -5.25 -2.22
CA TRP A 67 -3.66 -4.81 -3.36
C TRP A 67 -3.56 -3.30 -3.58
N GLN A 68 -3.46 -2.53 -2.49
CA GLN A 68 -3.32 -1.08 -2.56
C GLN A 68 -2.02 -0.65 -3.27
N TRP A 69 -0.87 -1.22 -2.93
CA TRP A 69 0.38 -0.83 -3.62
C TRP A 69 0.38 -1.28 -5.09
N ARG A 70 -0.22 -2.42 -5.42
CA ARG A 70 -0.37 -2.89 -6.82
C ARG A 70 -1.29 -1.98 -7.62
N LEU A 71 -2.33 -1.45 -7.00
CA LEU A 71 -3.20 -0.46 -7.62
C LEU A 71 -2.46 0.87 -7.83
N ALA A 72 -1.65 1.30 -6.86
CA ALA A 72 -0.79 2.47 -7.01
C ALA A 72 0.19 2.31 -8.19
N ARG A 73 0.88 1.16 -8.27
CA ARG A 73 1.76 0.80 -9.39
C ARG A 73 1.03 0.84 -10.74
N SER A 74 -0.20 0.32 -10.78
CA SER A 74 -1.02 0.32 -11.99
C SER A 74 -1.34 1.75 -12.42
N HIS A 75 -1.73 2.61 -11.49
CA HIS A 75 -1.98 4.03 -11.76
C HIS A 75 -0.72 4.79 -12.19
N TYR A 76 0.46 4.51 -11.63
CA TYR A 76 1.72 5.06 -12.14
C TYR A 76 1.93 4.69 -13.62
N SER A 77 1.71 3.43 -13.99
CA SER A 77 1.85 2.97 -15.38
C SER A 77 0.80 3.55 -16.33
N ILE A 78 -0.43 3.79 -15.86
CA ILE A 78 -1.47 4.49 -16.61
C ILE A 78 -1.06 5.96 -16.80
N ALA A 79 -0.63 6.64 -15.75
CA ALA A 79 -0.23 8.05 -15.79
C ALA A 79 0.93 8.31 -16.78
N LYS A 80 1.90 7.39 -16.86
CA LYS A 80 3.00 7.44 -17.84
C LYS A 80 2.55 7.36 -19.30
N ARG A 81 1.33 6.90 -19.57
CA ARG A 81 0.80 6.61 -20.91
C ARG A 81 -0.42 7.45 -21.27
N ALA A 82 -1.11 8.00 -20.27
CA ALA A 82 -2.24 8.88 -20.47
C ALA A 82 -1.77 10.28 -20.88
N GLU A 83 -2.51 10.91 -21.79
CA GLU A 83 -2.27 12.29 -22.20
C GLU A 83 -3.00 13.24 -21.25
N ASP A 84 -4.33 13.18 -21.21
CA ASP A 84 -5.14 14.17 -20.50
C ASP A 84 -5.35 13.84 -19.02
N THR A 85 -5.31 12.56 -18.63
CA THR A 85 -5.68 12.12 -17.27
C THR A 85 -4.47 11.77 -16.40
N LYS A 86 -3.25 12.07 -16.86
CA LYS A 86 -2.01 11.72 -16.13
C LYS A 86 -1.97 12.26 -14.70
N ASN A 87 -2.39 13.51 -14.47
CA ASN A 87 -2.43 14.12 -13.14
C ASN A 87 -3.33 13.34 -12.18
N HIS A 88 -4.55 13.06 -12.62
CA HIS A 88 -5.51 12.27 -11.85
C HIS A 88 -4.91 10.91 -11.44
N HIS A 89 -4.19 10.24 -12.34
CA HIS A 89 -3.58 8.94 -12.07
C HIS A 89 -2.35 9.03 -11.16
N TYR A 90 -1.53 10.07 -11.21
CA TYR A 90 -0.51 10.29 -10.19
C TYR A 90 -1.13 10.54 -8.81
N ASP A 91 -2.24 11.29 -8.73
CA ASP A 91 -2.99 11.44 -7.48
C ASP A 91 -3.52 10.10 -6.96
N GLN A 92 -4.09 9.26 -7.84
CA GLN A 92 -4.54 7.92 -7.46
C GLN A 92 -3.37 7.07 -6.93
N CYS A 93 -2.21 7.14 -7.58
CA CYS A 93 -1.01 6.44 -7.16
C CYS A 93 -0.57 6.85 -5.75
N ILE A 94 -0.50 8.15 -5.47
CA ILE A 94 -0.11 8.67 -4.15
C ILE A 94 -1.13 8.26 -3.09
N ARG A 95 -2.43 8.33 -3.40
CA ARG A 95 -3.47 7.94 -2.47
C ARG A 95 -3.37 6.45 -2.12
N HIS A 96 -3.28 5.57 -3.12
CA HIS A 96 -3.26 4.12 -2.88
C HIS A 96 -1.97 3.65 -2.21
N SER A 97 -0.82 4.24 -2.55
CA SER A 97 0.43 3.96 -1.84
C SER A 97 0.39 4.45 -0.39
N SER A 98 -0.25 5.60 -0.12
CA SER A 98 -0.46 6.08 1.26
C SER A 98 -1.38 5.16 2.06
N GLN A 99 -2.50 4.72 1.48
CA GLN A 99 -3.39 3.74 2.10
C GLN A 99 -2.68 2.41 2.40
N ALA A 100 -1.77 1.97 1.53
CA ALA A 100 -0.96 0.79 1.80
C ALA A 100 -0.02 1.01 3.01
N LEU A 101 0.55 2.20 3.15
CA LEU A 101 1.46 2.56 4.25
C LEU A 101 0.75 2.77 5.59
N GLU A 102 -0.51 3.22 5.57
CA GLU A 102 -1.35 3.29 6.79
C GLU A 102 -1.52 1.92 7.44
N VAL A 103 -1.61 0.86 6.63
CA VAL A 103 -1.80 -0.51 7.12
C VAL A 103 -0.47 -1.26 7.30
N LYS A 104 0.48 -1.05 6.38
CA LYS A 104 1.81 -1.69 6.38
C LYS A 104 2.90 -0.63 6.26
N PRO A 105 3.30 0.01 7.38
CA PRO A 105 4.26 1.12 7.37
C PRO A 105 5.68 0.70 6.96
N ASN A 106 6.02 -0.59 7.00
CA ASN A 106 7.31 -1.11 6.55
C ASN A 106 7.26 -1.66 5.10
N SER A 107 6.45 -1.05 4.24
CA SER A 107 6.34 -1.45 2.83
C SER A 107 7.26 -0.62 1.93
N ALA A 108 8.45 -1.14 1.62
CA ALA A 108 9.42 -0.50 0.74
C ALA A 108 8.79 -0.09 -0.61
N ILE A 109 8.05 -1.02 -1.23
CA ILE A 109 7.39 -0.82 -2.52
C ILE A 109 6.32 0.27 -2.48
N SER A 110 5.62 0.45 -1.36
CA SER A 110 4.62 1.51 -1.21
C SER A 110 5.28 2.88 -1.13
N TYR A 111 6.37 2.99 -0.35
CA TYR A 111 7.18 4.21 -0.32
C TYR A 111 7.74 4.54 -1.70
N PHE A 112 8.29 3.54 -2.39
CA PHE A 112 8.84 3.70 -3.73
C PHE A 112 7.83 4.27 -4.72
N PHE A 113 6.63 3.69 -4.84
CA PHE A 113 5.61 4.22 -5.75
C PHE A 113 5.09 5.59 -5.33
N ARG A 114 4.95 5.86 -4.03
CA ARG A 114 4.56 7.19 -3.57
C ARG A 114 5.60 8.24 -3.95
N ALA A 115 6.88 7.94 -3.77
CA ALA A 115 7.99 8.79 -4.21
C ALA A 115 7.96 9.01 -5.72
N LEU A 116 7.88 7.95 -6.53
CA LEU A 116 7.84 8.07 -8.00
C LEU A 116 6.70 8.97 -8.47
N CYS A 117 5.51 8.82 -7.90
CA CYS A 117 4.34 9.59 -8.33
C CYS A 117 4.43 11.06 -7.88
N ARG A 118 4.90 11.34 -6.66
CA ARG A 118 5.22 12.70 -6.21
C ARG A 118 6.27 13.35 -7.11
N GLY A 119 7.31 12.60 -7.44
CA GLY A 119 8.38 13.01 -8.34
C GLY A 119 7.83 13.46 -9.70
N LYS A 120 7.03 12.61 -10.34
CA LYS A 120 6.44 12.94 -11.65
C LYS A 120 5.49 14.13 -11.61
N GLN A 121 4.74 14.33 -10.53
CA GLN A 121 3.95 15.56 -10.39
C GLN A 121 4.83 16.81 -10.26
N GLY A 122 5.94 16.73 -9.53
CA GLY A 122 6.92 17.81 -9.44
C GLY A 122 7.53 18.14 -10.80
N GLU A 123 7.94 17.13 -11.56
CA GLU A 123 8.47 17.28 -12.93
C GLU A 123 7.47 17.97 -13.85
N MET A 124 6.24 17.46 -13.89
CA MET A 124 5.22 17.93 -14.83
C MET A 124 4.76 19.35 -14.55
N ASN A 125 4.67 19.74 -13.28
CA ASN A 125 4.20 21.06 -12.90
C ASN A 125 5.34 22.10 -12.89
N GLY A 126 6.61 21.68 -13.00
CA GLY A 126 7.77 22.59 -12.93
C GLY A 126 7.96 23.28 -11.57
N LEU A 127 7.21 22.85 -10.54
CA LEU A 127 6.97 23.58 -9.30
C LEU A 127 7.32 22.72 -8.07
N TRP A 128 8.46 22.04 -8.12
CA TRP A 128 8.93 21.12 -7.09
C TRP A 128 8.95 21.69 -5.67
N ALA A 129 9.55 22.88 -5.52
CA ALA A 129 9.75 23.51 -4.22
C ALA A 129 8.48 24.22 -3.73
N SER A 130 7.76 24.90 -4.62
CA SER A 130 6.52 25.61 -4.28
C SER A 130 5.37 24.67 -3.94
N LEU A 131 5.37 23.44 -4.45
CA LEU A 131 4.41 22.40 -4.06
C LEU A 131 4.85 21.60 -2.82
N GLY A 132 6.00 21.93 -2.22
CA GLY A 132 6.51 21.20 -1.06
C GLY A 132 6.81 19.72 -1.35
N ILE A 133 7.06 19.35 -2.61
CA ILE A 133 7.19 17.94 -3.05
C ILE A 133 8.56 17.37 -2.67
N ILE A 134 9.62 18.19 -2.70
CA ILE A 134 11.01 17.71 -2.59
C ILE A 134 11.28 16.97 -1.27
N GLY A 135 10.79 17.51 -0.14
CA GLY A 135 10.98 16.88 1.18
C GLY A 135 10.33 15.50 1.25
N PRO A 136 9.00 15.40 1.09
CA PRO A 136 8.27 14.14 1.11
C PRO A 136 8.75 13.12 0.07
N PHE A 137 9.18 13.59 -1.11
CA PHE A 137 9.80 12.73 -2.13
C PHE A 137 11.10 12.09 -1.63
N LYS A 138 12.02 12.90 -1.08
CA LYS A 138 13.30 12.42 -0.56
C LYS A 138 13.12 11.47 0.62
N GLU A 139 12.19 11.79 1.52
CA GLU A 139 11.86 10.95 2.67
C GLU A 139 11.34 9.58 2.24
N ASP A 140 10.37 9.55 1.33
CA ASP A 140 9.82 8.28 0.81
C ASP A 140 10.91 7.47 0.10
N MET A 141 11.72 8.09 -0.76
CA MET A 141 12.78 7.38 -1.48
C MET A 141 13.85 6.83 -0.54
N LYS A 142 14.29 7.63 0.43
CA LYS A 142 15.22 7.18 1.48
C LYS A 142 14.64 5.98 2.23
N LYS A 143 13.37 6.06 2.64
CA LYS A 143 12.73 4.99 3.40
C LYS A 143 12.56 3.72 2.58
N ALA A 144 12.25 3.84 1.28
CA ALA A 144 12.19 2.70 0.37
C ALA A 144 13.54 1.96 0.31
N LEU A 145 14.64 2.70 0.10
CA LEU A 145 16.00 2.15 0.02
C LEU A 145 16.51 1.59 1.34
N GLU A 146 16.13 2.18 2.48
CA GLU A 146 16.44 1.63 3.81
C GLU A 146 15.77 0.28 4.06
N LEU A 147 14.53 0.11 3.59
CA LEU A 147 13.75 -1.11 3.79
C LEU A 147 14.11 -2.21 2.77
N ASP A 148 14.42 -1.82 1.54
CA ASP A 148 14.84 -2.70 0.46
C ASP A 148 15.90 -2.00 -0.41
N PRO A 149 17.19 -2.24 -0.17
CA PRO A 149 18.27 -1.61 -0.94
C PRO A 149 18.30 -2.00 -2.43
N ALA A 150 17.59 -3.07 -2.83
CA ALA A 150 17.51 -3.55 -4.21
C ALA A 150 16.22 -3.10 -4.92
N ILE A 151 15.46 -2.18 -4.33
CA ILE A 151 14.18 -1.69 -4.90
C ILE A 151 14.42 -0.88 -6.19
N GLU A 152 13.68 -1.22 -7.26
CA GLU A 152 13.76 -0.61 -8.60
C GLU A 152 12.38 -0.51 -9.31
#